data_AF-A0A973J6C7-F1
#
_entry.id   AF-A0A973J6C7-F1
#
_cell.length_a   1.000
_cell.length_b   1.000
_cell.length_c   1.000
_cell.angle_alpha   90.00
_cell.angle_beta   90.00
_cell.angle_gamma   90.00
#
_symmetry.space_group_name_H-M   'P 1'
#
loop_
_entity.id
_entity.type
_entity.pdbx_description
1 polymer ?
#
loop_
_entity_poly.entity_id
_entity_poly.type
_entity_poly.pdbx_seq_one_letter_code
_entity_poly.pdbx_strand_id
1 'polypeptide(L)'
;MGTIVALSFGYGLAGLVFVVLGANLVGLFGTHLIARKIYPALKIWPFTLAKTRLKELFGYGIPAAITSTAVKIIAQTDIIVVSACIGFGAAGVYTAGANLINYSSILTSQISTTFFPPVQRAVARGEMGEARWLFIRQVRLGLIFGLPIYLGFIMFGHDFIHLWLYDSQKFPASEVSTAALVLSILSAAYLSMAFRSGAESLLAAMGYIRFTAGLAITQALLNLSM
;
A
#
# COMPACT_ATOMS: atom_id res chain seq x y z
N MET A 1 -5.60 20.72 -6.90
CA MET A 1 -5.55 22.18 -7.05
C MET A 1 -4.16 22.75 -6.75
N GLY A 2 -3.58 22.56 -5.55
CA GLY A 2 -2.25 23.11 -5.23
C GLY A 2 -1.08 22.63 -6.11
N THR A 3 -1.09 21.37 -6.55
CA THR A 3 -0.06 20.80 -7.43
C THR A 3 -0.05 21.43 -8.82
N ILE A 4 -1.23 21.72 -9.37
CA ILE A 4 -1.41 22.36 -10.68
C ILE A 4 -0.95 23.83 -10.60
N VAL A 5 -1.29 24.53 -9.50
CA VAL A 5 -0.87 25.92 -9.28
C VAL A 5 0.64 26.03 -9.11
N ALA A 6 1.27 25.18 -8.30
CA ALA A 6 2.72 25.21 -8.10
C ALA A 6 3.51 24.90 -9.38
N LEU A 7 3.00 24.00 -10.23
CA LEU A 7 3.60 23.72 -11.54
C LEU A 7 3.41 24.90 -12.51
N SER A 8 2.26 25.59 -12.48
CA SER A 8 2.01 26.76 -13.34
C SER A 8 2.87 27.99 -13.01
N PHE A 9 3.39 28.10 -11.79
CA PHE A 9 4.29 29.19 -11.37
C PHE A 9 5.78 28.88 -11.58
N GLY A 10 6.14 27.74 -12.18
CA GLY A 10 7.53 27.43 -12.54
C GLY A 10 8.44 26.99 -11.38
N TYR A 11 7.89 26.74 -10.19
CA TYR A 11 8.65 26.29 -9.01
C TYR A 11 9.16 24.84 -9.08
N GLY A 12 8.86 24.12 -10.17
CA GLY A 12 9.34 22.76 -10.43
C GLY A 12 9.07 21.80 -9.27
N LEU A 13 10.03 20.91 -9.00
CA LEU A 13 9.92 19.89 -7.94
C LEU A 13 9.79 20.51 -6.54
N ALA A 14 10.45 21.66 -6.29
CA ALA A 14 10.46 22.31 -4.98
C ALA A 14 9.08 22.87 -4.60
N GLY A 15 8.36 23.45 -5.56
CA GLY A 15 6.97 23.93 -5.33
C GLY A 15 6.01 22.81 -4.93
N LEU A 16 6.17 21.63 -5.53
CA LEU A 16 5.42 20.43 -5.17
C LEU A 16 5.67 20.00 -3.72
N VAL A 17 6.92 20.02 -3.27
CA VAL A 17 7.28 19.70 -1.88
C VAL A 17 6.58 20.64 -0.90
N PHE A 18 6.64 21.96 -1.15
CA PHE A 18 5.98 22.94 -0.27
C PHE A 18 4.46 22.79 -0.24
N VAL A 19 3.83 22.49 -1.37
CA VAL A 19 2.38 22.23 -1.41
C VAL A 19 2.01 20.99 -0.61
N VAL A 20 2.77 19.89 -0.73
CA VAL A 20 2.50 18.66 0.00
C VAL A 20 2.72 18.86 1.50
N LEU A 21 3.79 19.55 1.90
CA LEU A 21 4.04 19.89 3.29
C LEU A 21 2.93 20.78 3.86
N GLY A 22 2.54 21.83 3.13
CA GLY A 22 1.46 22.73 3.52
C GLY A 22 0.13 21.99 3.67
N ALA A 23 -0.23 21.14 2.71
CA ALA A 23 -1.45 20.33 2.78
C ALA A 23 -1.45 19.38 3.99
N ASN A 24 -0.33 18.73 4.30
CA ASN A 24 -0.20 17.88 5.48
C ASN A 24 -0.32 18.67 6.79
N LEU A 25 0.29 19.85 6.87
CA LEU A 25 0.18 20.73 8.05
C LEU A 25 -1.26 21.21 8.26
N VAL A 26 -1.95 21.61 7.19
CA VAL A 26 -3.37 21.98 7.25
C VAL A 26 -4.22 20.78 7.68
N GLY A 27 -3.94 19.59 7.15
CA GLY A 27 -4.60 18.35 7.55
C GLY A 27 -4.41 18.03 9.04
N LEU A 28 -3.17 18.10 9.53
CA LEU A 28 -2.83 17.93 10.95
C LEU A 28 -3.55 18.95 11.83
N PHE A 29 -3.55 20.21 11.42
CA PHE A 29 -4.20 21.28 12.17
C PHE A 29 -5.72 21.10 12.19
N GLY A 30 -6.35 20.80 11.06
CA GLY A 30 -7.78 20.48 11.00
C GLY A 30 -8.14 19.28 11.87
N THR A 31 -7.35 18.21 11.82
CA THR A 31 -7.54 17.03 12.67
C THR A 31 -7.44 17.38 14.15
N HIS A 32 -6.48 18.23 14.53
CA HIS A 32 -6.32 18.71 15.90
C HIS A 32 -7.53 19.53 16.38
N LEU A 33 -8.03 20.45 15.54
CA LEU A 33 -9.21 21.26 15.86
C LEU A 33 -10.46 20.38 16.04
N ILE A 34 -10.68 19.42 15.15
CA ILE A 34 -11.80 18.48 15.23
C ILE A 34 -11.67 17.59 16.47
N ALA A 35 -10.47 17.08 16.77
CA ALA A 35 -10.23 16.27 17.95
C ALA A 35 -10.53 17.03 19.25
N ARG A 36 -10.16 18.31 19.35
CA ARG A 36 -10.50 19.18 20.48
C ARG A 36 -12.01 19.42 20.60
N LYS A 37 -12.72 19.50 19.48
CA LYS A 37 -14.18 19.70 19.46
C LYS A 37 -14.95 18.43 19.88
N ILE A 38 -14.51 17.25 19.43
CA ILE A 38 -15.17 15.97 19.72
C ILE A 38 -14.82 15.45 21.12
N TYR A 39 -13.57 15.67 21.57
CA TYR A 39 -13.11 15.28 22.90
C TYR A 39 -12.53 16.49 23.66
N PRO A 40 -13.38 17.31 24.30
CA PRO A 40 -12.95 18.51 25.04
C PRO A 40 -12.02 18.19 26.23
N ALA A 41 -12.09 16.96 26.75
CA ALA A 41 -11.23 16.47 27.83
C ALA A 41 -9.81 16.07 27.36
N LEU A 42 -9.51 16.16 26.06
CA LEU A 42 -8.22 15.77 25.50
C LEU A 42 -7.14 16.79 25.91
N LYS A 43 -6.42 16.49 27.00
CA LYS A 43 -5.27 17.29 27.47
C LYS A 43 -4.04 16.97 26.62
N ILE A 44 -3.76 17.83 25.65
CA ILE A 44 -2.55 17.77 24.82
C ILE A 44 -1.48 18.57 25.56
N TRP A 45 -0.81 17.96 26.54
CA TRP A 45 0.31 18.60 27.25
C TRP A 45 1.46 17.59 27.46
N PRO A 46 2.74 18.00 27.32
CA PRO A 46 3.86 17.05 27.13
C PRO A 46 4.24 16.19 28.34
N PHE A 47 3.59 16.35 29.49
CA PHE A 47 4.07 15.82 30.77
C PHE A 47 3.18 14.73 31.40
N THR A 48 2.07 14.33 30.77
CA THR A 48 1.22 13.21 31.22
C THR A 48 1.50 11.91 30.48
N LEU A 49 2.62 11.81 29.76
CA LEU A 49 3.02 10.58 29.08
C LEU A 49 3.54 9.56 30.11
N ALA A 50 2.67 8.62 30.49
CA ALA A 50 3.09 7.47 31.28
C ALA A 50 4.11 6.64 30.47
N LYS A 51 5.29 6.40 31.06
CA LYS A 51 6.39 5.61 30.44
C LYS A 51 5.89 4.24 29.95
N THR A 52 4.92 3.64 30.65
CA THR A 52 4.25 2.39 30.27
C THR A 52 3.52 2.50 28.93
N ARG A 53 2.76 3.59 28.71
CA ARG A 53 2.02 3.85 27.47
C ARG A 53 2.96 4.16 26.30
N LEU A 54 4.05 4.89 26.56
CA LEU A 54 5.10 5.10 25.57
C LEU A 54 5.74 3.77 25.14
N LYS A 55 6.07 2.90 26.10
CA LYS A 55 6.65 1.58 25.80
C LYS A 55 5.68 0.70 25.00
N GLU A 56 4.38 0.75 25.30
CA GLU A 56 3.33 0.06 24.56
C GLU A 56 3.21 0.61 23.12
N LEU A 57 3.18 1.93 22.96
CA LEU A 57 3.10 2.61 21.66
C LEU A 57 4.31 2.29 20.79
N PHE A 58 5.53 2.40 21.32
CA PHE A 58 6.74 2.06 20.58
C PHE A 58 6.88 0.55 20.33
N GLY A 59 6.39 -0.29 21.24
CA GLY A 59 6.38 -1.74 21.10
C GLY A 59 5.56 -2.23 19.91
N TYR A 60 4.47 -1.55 19.58
CA TYR A 60 3.65 -1.79 18.38
C TYR A 60 4.14 -0.97 17.18
N GLY A 61 4.43 0.32 17.39
CA GLY A 61 4.69 1.30 16.34
C GLY A 61 6.00 1.05 15.59
N ILE A 62 7.07 0.66 16.28
CA ILE A 62 8.36 0.39 15.62
C ILE A 62 8.24 -0.82 14.68
N PRO A 63 7.74 -2.00 15.11
CA PRO A 63 7.52 -3.12 14.20
C PRO A 63 6.56 -2.80 13.05
N ALA A 64 5.51 -2.01 13.28
CA ALA A 64 4.58 -1.58 12.23
C ALA A 64 5.26 -0.67 11.19
N ALA A 65 6.11 0.25 11.63
CA ALA A 65 6.90 1.12 10.76
C ALA A 65 7.92 0.31 9.94
N ILE A 66 8.62 -0.65 10.58
CA ILE A 66 9.54 -1.57 9.89
C ILE A 66 8.80 -2.36 8.81
N THR A 67 7.63 -2.94 9.14
CA THR A 67 6.81 -3.69 8.19
C THR A 67 6.40 -2.81 7.01
N SER A 68 5.94 -1.59 7.27
CA SER A 68 5.52 -0.64 6.22
C SER A 68 6.68 -0.25 5.31
N THR A 69 7.88 -0.03 5.86
CA THR A 69 9.08 0.29 5.09
C THR A 69 9.55 -0.91 4.28
N ALA A 70 9.56 -2.11 4.86
CA ALA A 70 9.94 -3.34 4.16
C ALA A 70 9.02 -3.61 2.96
N VAL A 71 7.70 -3.44 3.12
CA VAL A 71 6.73 -3.59 2.02
C VAL A 71 7.01 -2.58 0.89
N LYS A 72 7.37 -1.34 1.22
CA LYS A 72 7.74 -0.34 0.21
C LYS A 72 9.04 -0.69 -0.52
N ILE A 73 10.04 -1.19 0.21
CA ILE A 73 11.29 -1.67 -0.38
C ILE A 73 10.98 -2.80 -1.35
N ILE A 74 10.28 -3.85 -0.89
CA ILE A 74 9.85 -4.99 -1.71
C ILE A 74 9.18 -4.52 -3.01
N ALA A 75 8.26 -3.56 -2.94
CA ALA A 75 7.53 -3.08 -4.11
C ALA A 75 8.39 -2.28 -5.10
N GLN A 76 9.50 -1.69 -4.66
CA GLN A 76 10.41 -0.94 -5.53
C GLN A 76 11.62 -1.76 -5.99
N THR A 77 11.99 -2.82 -5.27
CA THR A 77 13.14 -3.67 -5.60
C THR A 77 13.01 -4.23 -7.01
N ASP A 78 11.83 -4.69 -7.43
CA ASP A 78 11.63 -5.26 -8.77
C ASP A 78 12.01 -4.27 -9.87
N ILE A 79 11.61 -3.00 -9.74
CA ILE A 79 11.95 -1.94 -10.70
C ILE A 79 13.45 -1.65 -10.68
N ILE A 80 14.06 -1.62 -9.49
CA ILE A 80 15.49 -1.37 -9.32
C ILE A 80 16.30 -2.49 -9.98
N VAL A 81 15.95 -3.75 -9.72
CA VAL A 81 16.63 -4.92 -10.30
C VAL A 81 16.49 -4.92 -11.83
N VAL A 82 15.29 -4.70 -12.37
CA VAL A 82 15.09 -4.59 -13.83
C VAL A 82 15.92 -3.44 -14.41
N SER A 83 15.97 -2.29 -13.74
CA SER A 83 16.76 -1.14 -14.20
C SER A 83 18.27 -1.39 -14.19
N ALA A 84 18.78 -2.12 -13.19
CA ALA A 84 20.21 -2.41 -13.04
C ALA A 84 20.67 -3.56 -13.96
N CYS A 85 19.86 -4.61 -14.11
CA CYS A 85 20.23 -5.81 -14.84
C CYS A 85 19.94 -5.72 -16.35
N ILE A 86 18.83 -5.10 -16.73
CA ILE A 86 18.36 -5.04 -18.14
C ILE A 86 18.52 -3.62 -18.70
N GLY A 87 18.27 -2.60 -17.88
CA GLY A 87 18.43 -1.18 -18.25
C GLY A 87 17.15 -0.37 -18.08
N PHE A 88 17.29 0.95 -18.12
CA PHE A 88 16.20 1.90 -17.85
C PHE A 88 15.02 1.79 -18.83
N GLY A 89 15.25 1.41 -20.09
CA GLY A 89 14.18 1.19 -21.06
C GLY A 89 13.25 0.05 -20.64
N ALA A 90 13.82 -1.10 -20.28
CA ALA A 90 13.05 -2.26 -19.79
C ALA A 90 12.33 -1.96 -18.46
N ALA A 91 12.93 -1.16 -17.58
CA ALA A 91 12.27 -0.70 -16.36
C ALA A 91 11.02 0.15 -16.65
N GLY A 92 11.05 0.97 -17.72
CA GLY A 92 9.88 1.71 -18.19
C GLY A 92 8.74 0.78 -18.62
N VAL A 93 9.05 -0.24 -19.41
CA VAL A 93 8.08 -1.26 -19.86
C VAL A 93 7.50 -2.05 -18.69
N TYR A 94 8.34 -2.47 -17.73
CA TYR A 94 7.88 -3.13 -16.50
C TYR A 94 6.94 -2.21 -15.70
N THR A 95 7.33 -0.95 -15.52
CA THR A 95 6.55 0.03 -14.75
C THR A 95 5.17 0.26 -15.38
N ALA A 96 5.06 0.25 -16.70
CA ALA A 96 3.78 0.36 -17.40
C ALA A 96 2.80 -0.74 -16.98
N GLY A 97 3.25 -2.00 -16.93
CA GLY A 97 2.43 -3.13 -16.46
C GLY A 97 2.17 -3.08 -14.94
N ALA A 98 3.19 -2.77 -14.15
CA ALA A 98 3.10 -2.75 -12.68
C ALA A 98 2.17 -1.63 -12.14
N ASN A 99 2.06 -0.50 -12.85
CA ASN A 99 1.23 0.63 -12.40
C ASN A 99 -0.25 0.27 -12.24
N LEU A 100 -0.81 -0.50 -13.18
CA LEU A 100 -2.20 -0.95 -13.11
C LEU A 100 -2.46 -1.81 -11.88
N ILE A 101 -1.49 -2.66 -11.52
CA ILE A 101 -1.51 -3.47 -10.30
C ILE A 101 -1.40 -2.59 -9.06
N ASN A 102 -0.51 -1.59 -9.06
CA ASN A 102 -0.39 -0.66 -7.94
C ASN A 102 -1.72 0.07 -7.69
N TYR A 103 -2.38 0.55 -8.74
CA TYR A 103 -3.68 1.22 -8.60
C TYR A 103 -4.78 0.29 -8.07
N SER A 104 -4.89 -0.94 -8.59
CA SER A 104 -5.88 -1.90 -8.10
C SER A 104 -5.57 -2.40 -6.68
N SER A 105 -4.30 -2.51 -6.31
CA SER A 105 -3.87 -2.88 -4.95
C SER A 105 -4.30 -1.83 -3.92
N ILE A 106 -4.25 -0.54 -4.27
CA ILE A 106 -4.73 0.54 -3.38
C ILE A 106 -6.22 0.36 -3.12
N LEU A 107 -7.02 0.09 -4.15
CA LEU A 107 -8.46 -0.13 -4.02
C LEU A 107 -8.78 -1.34 -3.13
N THR A 108 -8.12 -2.47 -3.38
CA THR A 108 -8.35 -3.69 -2.60
C THR A 108 -7.85 -3.56 -1.15
N SER A 109 -6.79 -2.79 -0.90
CA SER A 109 -6.29 -2.53 0.44
C SER A 109 -7.27 -1.76 1.34
N GLN A 110 -8.19 -0.97 0.75
CA GLN A 110 -9.21 -0.25 1.52
C GLN A 110 -10.16 -1.17 2.28
N ILE A 111 -10.35 -2.39 1.76
CA ILE A 111 -11.14 -3.42 2.46
C ILE A 111 -10.42 -3.77 3.77
N SER A 112 -9.12 -4.06 3.70
CA SER A 112 -8.32 -4.41 4.87
C SER A 112 -8.25 -3.29 5.90
N THR A 113 -8.06 -2.03 5.48
CA THR A 113 -8.02 -0.87 6.39
C THR A 113 -9.36 -0.63 7.09
N THR A 114 -10.48 -0.92 6.41
CA THR A 114 -11.83 -0.79 6.98
C THR A 114 -12.13 -1.88 8.01
N PHE A 115 -11.69 -3.11 7.75
CA PHE A 115 -11.92 -4.26 8.63
C PHE A 115 -10.92 -4.34 9.79
N PHE A 116 -9.81 -3.61 9.73
CA PHE A 116 -8.79 -3.66 10.76
C PHE A 116 -9.28 -3.22 12.16
N PRO A 117 -9.93 -2.04 12.35
CA PRO A 117 -10.43 -1.63 13.66
C PRO A 117 -11.47 -2.57 14.31
N PRO A 118 -12.48 -3.12 13.61
CA PRO A 118 -13.40 -4.08 14.24
C PRO A 118 -12.71 -5.41 14.56
N VAL A 119 -11.79 -5.91 13.73
CA VAL A 119 -11.00 -7.12 14.04
C VAL A 119 -10.16 -6.90 15.31
N GLN A 120 -9.46 -5.76 15.42
CA GLN A 120 -8.72 -5.42 16.64
C GLN A 120 -9.62 -5.39 17.88
N ARG A 121 -10.82 -4.79 17.79
CA ARG A 121 -11.77 -4.75 18.91
C ARG A 121 -12.25 -6.14 19.32
N ALA A 122 -12.60 -7.00 18.37
CA ALA A 122 -13.03 -8.37 18.66
C ALA A 122 -11.91 -9.19 19.34
N VAL A 123 -10.68 -9.09 18.83
CA VAL A 123 -9.50 -9.74 19.43
C VAL A 123 -9.23 -9.21 20.84
N ALA A 124 -9.27 -7.89 21.05
CA ALA A 124 -9.03 -7.28 22.36
C ALA A 124 -10.09 -7.67 23.41
N ARG A 125 -11.32 -8.01 22.99
CA ARG A 125 -12.39 -8.52 23.87
C ARG A 125 -12.34 -10.04 24.06
N GLY A 126 -11.44 -10.76 23.40
CA GLY A 126 -11.38 -12.22 23.43
C GLY A 126 -12.48 -12.91 22.60
N GLU A 127 -13.20 -12.16 21.76
CA GLU A 127 -14.31 -12.65 20.94
C GLU A 127 -13.79 -13.30 19.63
N MET A 128 -13.05 -14.41 19.75
CA MET A 128 -12.36 -15.03 18.59
C MET A 128 -13.31 -15.52 17.49
N GLY A 129 -14.57 -15.86 17.83
CA GLY A 129 -15.59 -16.20 16.84
C GLY A 129 -15.92 -15.02 15.92
N GLU A 130 -16.07 -13.82 16.49
CA GLU A 130 -16.34 -12.59 15.75
C GLU A 130 -15.11 -12.16 14.94
N ALA A 131 -13.91 -12.25 15.52
CA ALA A 131 -12.66 -11.97 14.82
C ALA A 131 -12.49 -12.87 13.59
N ARG A 132 -12.80 -14.17 13.71
CA ARG A 132 -12.78 -15.12 12.59
C ARG A 132 -13.84 -14.78 11.54
N TRP A 133 -15.04 -14.41 11.95
CA TRP A 133 -16.11 -14.03 11.02
C TRP A 133 -15.73 -12.77 10.21
N LEU A 134 -15.20 -11.74 10.89
CA LEU A 134 -14.70 -10.51 10.26
C LEU A 134 -13.54 -10.80 9.30
N PHE A 135 -12.59 -11.66 9.69
CA PHE A 135 -11.50 -12.09 8.81
C PHE A 135 -12.01 -12.78 7.54
N ILE A 136 -12.92 -13.76 7.67
CA ILE A 136 -13.51 -14.46 6.51
C ILE A 136 -14.27 -13.47 5.62
N ARG A 137 -14.97 -12.50 6.22
CA ARG A 137 -15.70 -11.47 5.49
C ARG A 137 -14.76 -10.55 4.71
N GLN A 138 -13.64 -10.14 5.32
CA GLN A 138 -12.59 -9.35 4.68
C GLN A 138 -12.03 -10.08 3.46
N VAL A 139 -11.61 -11.35 3.63
CA VAL A 139 -11.05 -12.16 2.53
C VAL A 139 -12.08 -12.36 1.42
N ARG A 140 -13.34 -12.66 1.76
CA ARG A 140 -14.42 -12.84 0.78
C ARG A 140 -14.65 -11.57 -0.05
N LEU A 141 -14.70 -10.41 0.60
CA LEU A 141 -14.84 -9.13 -0.11
C LEU A 141 -13.60 -8.84 -0.97
N GLY A 142 -12.41 -9.09 -0.44
CA GLY A 142 -11.16 -8.98 -1.18
C GLY A 142 -11.17 -9.81 -2.46
N LEU A 143 -11.71 -11.03 -2.42
CA LEU A 143 -11.86 -11.89 -3.60
C LEU A 143 -12.97 -11.40 -4.53
N ILE A 144 -14.15 -11.00 -4.02
CA ILE A 144 -15.26 -10.49 -4.83
C ILE A 144 -14.84 -9.27 -5.67
N PHE A 145 -14.04 -8.37 -5.08
CA PHE A 145 -13.55 -7.20 -5.81
C PHE A 145 -12.25 -7.47 -6.57
N GLY A 146 -11.34 -8.28 -6.01
CA GLY A 146 -10.04 -8.58 -6.62
C GLY A 146 -10.16 -9.46 -7.85
N LEU A 147 -10.93 -10.54 -7.81
CA LEU A 147 -11.09 -11.49 -8.91
C LEU A 147 -11.46 -10.81 -10.24
N PRO A 148 -12.56 -10.03 -10.35
CA PRO A 148 -12.93 -9.41 -11.62
C PRO A 148 -11.86 -8.43 -12.13
N ILE A 149 -11.16 -7.73 -11.24
CA ILE A 149 -10.10 -6.80 -11.64
C ILE A 149 -8.90 -7.56 -12.21
N TYR A 150 -8.36 -8.53 -11.47
CA TYR A 150 -7.15 -9.24 -11.88
C TYR A 150 -7.40 -10.20 -13.05
N LEU A 151 -8.58 -10.84 -13.11
CA LEU A 151 -8.97 -11.63 -14.29
C LEU A 151 -9.19 -10.73 -15.51
N GLY A 152 -9.79 -9.55 -15.32
CA GLY A 152 -9.93 -8.56 -16.38
C GLY A 152 -8.58 -8.12 -16.95
N PHE A 153 -7.58 -7.91 -16.09
CA PHE A 153 -6.21 -7.61 -16.52
C PHE A 153 -5.54 -8.75 -17.28
N ILE A 154 -5.75 -10.00 -16.87
CA ILE A 154 -5.21 -11.16 -17.59
C ILE A 154 -5.86 -11.32 -18.97
N MET A 155 -7.18 -11.12 -19.07
CA MET A 155 -7.91 -11.32 -20.32
C MET A 155 -7.78 -10.14 -21.31
N PHE A 156 -7.79 -8.91 -20.81
CA PHE A 156 -7.87 -7.70 -21.63
C PHE A 156 -6.67 -6.76 -21.48
N GLY A 157 -5.65 -7.17 -20.72
CA GLY A 157 -4.49 -6.33 -20.41
C GLY A 157 -3.69 -5.90 -21.64
N HIS A 158 -3.57 -6.80 -22.64
CA HIS A 158 -2.90 -6.47 -23.90
C HIS A 158 -3.61 -5.35 -24.65
N ASP A 159 -4.90 -5.51 -24.90
CA ASP A 159 -5.70 -4.52 -25.64
C ASP A 159 -5.76 -3.18 -24.90
N PHE A 160 -5.87 -3.24 -23.56
CA PHE A 160 -5.84 -2.04 -22.73
C PHE A 160 -4.51 -1.29 -22.84
N ILE A 161 -3.38 -1.98 -22.70
CA ILE A 161 -2.05 -1.34 -22.79
C ILE A 161 -1.78 -0.84 -24.22
N HIS A 162 -2.24 -1.58 -25.23
CA HIS A 162 -2.16 -1.12 -26.61
C HIS A 162 -2.92 0.19 -26.79
N LEU A 163 -4.17 0.28 -26.33
CA LEU A 163 -4.95 1.52 -26.41
C LEU A 163 -4.36 2.66 -25.57
N TRP A 164 -3.68 2.33 -24.47
CA TRP A 164 -3.17 3.32 -23.52
C TRP A 164 -1.81 3.90 -23.90
N LEU A 165 -0.87 3.05 -24.33
CA LEU A 165 0.55 3.41 -24.45
C LEU A 165 1.15 3.18 -25.83
N TYR A 166 0.48 2.48 -26.75
CA TYR A 166 1.04 2.20 -28.06
C TYR A 166 1.45 3.48 -28.80
N ASP A 167 2.71 3.53 -29.19
CA ASP A 167 3.26 4.54 -30.06
C ASP A 167 4.32 3.88 -30.96
N SER A 168 4.17 4.04 -32.27
CA SER A 168 5.04 3.38 -33.25
C SER A 168 6.54 3.64 -33.07
N GLN A 169 6.93 4.75 -32.43
CA GLN A 169 8.33 5.14 -32.23
C GLN A 169 8.77 5.02 -30.77
N LYS A 170 7.90 5.34 -29.81
CA LYS A 170 8.26 5.44 -28.39
C LYS A 170 7.91 4.20 -27.57
N PHE A 171 6.89 3.44 -27.99
CA PHE A 171 6.42 2.26 -27.26
C PHE A 171 5.80 1.25 -28.25
N PRO A 172 6.64 0.54 -29.01
CA PRO A 172 6.20 -0.33 -30.10
C PRO A 172 5.42 -1.54 -29.59
N ALA A 173 4.75 -2.26 -30.50
CA ALA A 173 3.90 -3.40 -30.17
C ALA A 173 4.61 -4.52 -29.37
N SER A 174 5.93 -4.67 -29.51
CA SER A 174 6.73 -5.61 -28.70
C SER A 174 6.82 -5.21 -27.23
N GLU A 175 6.91 -3.91 -26.94
CA GLU A 175 6.91 -3.38 -25.57
C GLU A 175 5.51 -3.46 -24.96
N VAL A 176 4.47 -3.17 -25.75
CA VAL A 176 3.07 -3.41 -25.36
C VAL A 176 2.86 -4.86 -24.93
N SER A 177 3.32 -5.82 -25.74
CA SER A 177 3.21 -7.25 -25.43
C SER A 177 3.94 -7.61 -24.14
N THR A 178 5.14 -7.07 -23.94
CA THR A 178 5.95 -7.32 -22.74
C THR A 178 5.27 -6.74 -21.49
N ALA A 179 4.78 -5.50 -21.55
CA ALA A 179 4.05 -4.87 -20.45
C ALA A 179 2.76 -5.62 -20.10
N ALA A 180 2.05 -6.15 -21.11
CA ALA A 180 0.86 -6.97 -20.92
C ALA A 180 1.17 -8.34 -20.28
N LEU A 181 2.32 -8.93 -20.62
CA LEU A 181 2.80 -10.13 -19.94
C LEU A 181 3.15 -9.85 -18.47
N VAL A 182 3.87 -8.76 -18.20
CA VAL A 182 4.17 -8.32 -16.82
C VAL A 182 2.87 -8.12 -16.03
N LEU A 183 1.89 -7.41 -16.61
CA LEU A 183 0.57 -7.19 -16.01
C LEU A 183 -0.13 -8.52 -15.69
N SER A 184 -0.12 -9.48 -16.62
CA SER A 184 -0.75 -10.79 -16.44
C SER A 184 -0.09 -11.61 -15.33
N ILE A 185 1.25 -11.65 -15.32
CA ILE A 185 2.03 -12.38 -14.30
C ILE A 185 1.77 -11.78 -12.91
N LEU A 186 1.85 -10.45 -12.80
CA LEU A 186 1.58 -9.77 -11.53
C LEU A 186 0.11 -9.95 -11.10
N SER A 187 -0.85 -9.90 -12.02
CA SER A 187 -2.27 -10.15 -11.72
C SER A 187 -2.48 -11.53 -11.10
N ALA A 188 -1.85 -12.56 -11.66
CA ALA A 188 -1.90 -13.91 -11.12
C ALA A 188 -1.28 -14.00 -9.71
N ALA A 189 -0.15 -13.32 -9.48
CA ALA A 189 0.47 -13.26 -8.16
C ALA A 189 -0.43 -12.55 -7.12
N TYR A 190 -1.08 -11.45 -7.52
CA TYR A 190 -1.93 -10.64 -6.64
C TYR A 190 -3.27 -11.30 -6.28
N LEU A 191 -3.76 -12.28 -7.05
CA LEU A 191 -4.90 -13.09 -6.63
C LEU A 191 -4.66 -13.80 -5.28
N SER A 192 -3.41 -14.18 -5.00
CA SER A 192 -3.01 -14.78 -3.72
C SER A 192 -2.97 -13.77 -2.56
N MET A 193 -2.97 -12.46 -2.86
CA MET A 193 -2.81 -11.40 -1.85
C MET A 193 -4.06 -11.22 -0.97
N ALA A 194 -5.25 -11.59 -1.45
CA ALA A 194 -6.47 -11.51 -0.63
C ALA A 194 -6.35 -12.34 0.66
N PHE A 195 -5.72 -13.53 0.57
CA PHE A 195 -5.43 -14.36 1.74
C PHE A 195 -4.35 -13.76 2.62
N ARG A 196 -3.24 -13.28 2.03
CA ARG A 196 -2.12 -12.65 2.75
C ARG A 196 -2.59 -11.45 3.58
N SER A 197 -3.34 -10.55 2.97
CA SER A 197 -3.76 -9.29 3.61
C SER A 197 -4.72 -9.50 4.79
N GLY A 198 -5.58 -10.52 4.75
CA GLY A 198 -6.38 -10.92 5.89
C GLY A 198 -5.54 -11.52 7.02
N ALA A 199 -4.56 -12.36 6.68
CA ALA A 199 -3.71 -12.99 7.69
C ALA A 199 -2.85 -11.94 8.41
N GLU A 200 -2.32 -10.97 7.67
CA GLU A 200 -1.58 -9.83 8.22
C GLU A 200 -2.43 -8.98 9.15
N SER A 201 -3.67 -8.64 8.77
CA SER A 201 -4.57 -7.85 9.63
C SER A 201 -4.92 -8.57 10.93
N LEU A 202 -5.18 -9.88 10.87
CA LEU A 202 -5.49 -10.70 12.05
C LEU A 202 -4.27 -10.90 12.95
N LEU A 203 -3.10 -11.24 12.38
CA LEU A 203 -1.85 -11.37 13.15
C LEU A 203 -1.46 -10.06 13.83
N ALA A 204 -1.62 -8.93 13.11
CA ALA A 204 -1.38 -7.62 13.68
C ALA A 204 -2.37 -7.29 14.81
N ALA A 205 -3.65 -7.66 14.66
CA ALA A 205 -4.66 -7.51 15.70
C ALA A 205 -4.38 -8.37 16.95
N MET A 206 -3.81 -9.56 16.78
CA MET A 206 -3.40 -10.45 17.87
C MET A 206 -2.06 -10.05 18.52
N GLY A 207 -1.41 -8.98 18.06
CA GLY A 207 -0.14 -8.50 18.63
C GLY A 207 1.11 -9.20 18.08
N TYR A 208 0.98 -10.05 17.06
CA TYR A 208 2.10 -10.75 16.43
C TYR A 208 2.86 -9.92 15.38
N ILE A 209 2.80 -8.59 15.45
CA ILE A 209 3.45 -7.70 14.45
C ILE A 209 4.95 -7.94 14.34
N ARG A 210 5.62 -8.36 15.42
CA ARG A 210 7.05 -8.70 15.37
C ARG A 210 7.33 -9.88 14.44
N PHE A 211 6.45 -10.87 14.39
CA PHE A 211 6.56 -12.00 13.48
C PHE A 211 6.34 -11.54 12.04
N THR A 212 5.29 -10.73 11.79
CA THR A 212 5.01 -10.15 10.47
C THR A 212 6.16 -9.26 9.98
N ALA A 213 6.76 -8.46 10.86
CA ALA A 213 7.92 -7.64 10.55
C ALA A 213 9.14 -8.49 10.18
N GLY A 214 9.38 -9.59 10.90
CA GLY A 214 10.43 -10.56 10.58
C GLY A 214 10.25 -11.15 9.18
N LEU A 215 9.05 -11.64 8.87
CA LEU A 215 8.73 -12.17 7.53
C LEU A 215 8.91 -11.11 6.43
N ALA A 216 8.47 -9.87 6.66
CA ALA A 216 8.63 -8.79 5.71
C ALA A 216 10.11 -8.44 5.46
N ILE A 217 10.95 -8.46 6.50
CA ILE A 217 12.40 -8.27 6.35
C ILE A 217 13.01 -9.43 5.54
N THR A 218 12.66 -10.68 5.87
CA THR A 218 13.16 -11.84 5.13
C THR A 218 12.78 -11.75 3.66
N GLN A 219 11.53 -11.38 3.36
CA GLN A 219 11.08 -11.18 1.98
C GLN A 219 11.82 -10.04 1.28
N ALA A 220 12.05 -8.91 1.95
CA ALA A 220 12.81 -7.80 1.39
C ALA A 220 14.26 -8.19 1.06
N LEU A 221 14.92 -8.94 1.95
CA LEU A 221 16.28 -9.43 1.74
C LEU A 221 16.36 -10.44 0.59
N LEU A 222 15.39 -11.37 0.51
CA LEU A 222 15.32 -12.34 -0.58
C LEU A 222 15.13 -11.65 -1.93
N ASN A 223 14.23 -10.66 -2.02
CA ASN A 223 14.02 -9.90 -3.25
C ASN A 223 15.24 -9.09 -3.68
N LEU A 224 16.01 -8.54 -2.72
CA LEU A 224 17.24 -7.82 -3.02
C LEU A 224 18.40 -8.72 -3.48
N SER A 225 18.32 -10.02 -3.17
CA SER A 225 19.34 -11.01 -3.56
C SER A 225 19.14 -11.65 -4.92
N MET A 226 17.97 -11.42 -5.55
CA MET A 226 17.67 -11.84 -6.92
C MET A 226 18.04 -10.76 -7.93
#